data_AF-A0A1G6J5L8-F1
#
_entry.id   AF-A0A1G6J5L8-F1
#
_cell.length_a   1.000
_cell.length_b   1.000
_cell.length_c   1.000
_cell.angle_alpha   90.00
_cell.angle_beta   90.00
_cell.angle_gamma   90.00
#
_symmetry.space_group_name_H-M   'P 1'
#
loop_
_entity.id
_entity.type
_entity.pdbx_description
1 polymer ?
#
loop_
_entity_poly.entity_id
_entity_poly.type
_entity_poly.pdbx_seq_one_letter_code
_entity_poly.pdbx_strand_id
1 'polypeptide(L)'
;MTGDDTVNIEEFMEAYPALALPFTYGDTSFPARENDSLRIAPEILHQFIPDSVTLKVFGAASHPNYYPVGTVAAGHGEFYLLTRGVDRERKVLLITAHDSKKQFIAGLPAIKLTRNTNVSITVTIDQRLNINKDLSQKLPNGIEISGHDVFVLNKAAKNFSLIMTDSLGDGFTELINPIDTLARRQKYAGDYGDGKMNLVSFRDGQREGRMRFFIHLEKNNKECVGELKGDVIFSSPTVAEYRQGGDPCVLRFIFDKNSVSLEEVEGCGSRLGALQCSFNGEYPRRAPSGNMKRPIKNKK
;
A
#
# COMPACT_ATOMS: atom_id res chain seq x y z
N MET A 1 3.30 9.15 -32.10
CA MET A 1 2.41 10.32 -32.06
C MET A 1 3.16 11.46 -31.38
N THR A 2 3.18 12.65 -31.96
CA THR A 2 4.03 13.78 -31.54
C THR A 2 3.24 14.87 -30.81
N GLY A 3 3.88 15.60 -29.89
CA GLY A 3 3.18 16.48 -28.91
C GLY A 3 2.36 17.64 -29.50
N ASP A 4 2.61 18.03 -30.75
CA ASP A 4 1.89 19.11 -31.44
C ASP A 4 0.65 18.61 -32.23
N ASP A 5 0.43 17.29 -32.28
CA ASP A 5 -0.69 16.70 -33.01
C ASP A 5 -2.01 16.94 -32.25
N THR A 6 -3.03 17.44 -32.95
CA THR A 6 -4.42 17.41 -32.45
C THR A 6 -4.99 16.04 -32.78
N VAL A 7 -4.87 15.12 -31.83
CA VAL A 7 -5.29 13.73 -32.00
C VAL A 7 -6.71 13.57 -31.48
N ASN A 8 -7.60 12.95 -32.26
CA ASN A 8 -8.91 12.55 -31.76
C ASN A 8 -8.84 11.21 -30.99
N ILE A 9 -9.89 10.87 -30.25
CA ILE A 9 -9.89 9.67 -29.41
C ILE A 9 -9.85 8.37 -30.24
N GLU A 10 -10.38 8.39 -31.46
CA GLU A 10 -10.34 7.28 -32.41
C GLU A 10 -8.89 6.94 -32.80
N GLU A 11 -8.14 7.93 -33.27
CA GLU A 11 -6.71 7.80 -33.63
C GLU A 11 -5.85 7.38 -32.43
N PHE A 12 -6.15 7.92 -31.25
CA PHE A 12 -5.50 7.51 -30.02
C PHE A 12 -5.74 6.04 -29.70
N MET A 13 -6.98 5.55 -29.88
CA MET A 13 -7.34 4.16 -29.66
C MET A 13 -6.75 3.21 -30.71
N GLU A 14 -6.60 3.64 -31.96
CA GLU A 14 -5.97 2.84 -33.03
C GLU A 14 -4.52 2.46 -32.72
N ALA A 15 -3.82 3.24 -31.88
CA ALA A 15 -2.49 2.89 -31.39
C ALA A 15 -2.49 1.64 -30.49
N TYR A 16 -3.64 1.21 -29.95
CA TYR A 16 -3.76 0.09 -29.03
C TYR A 16 -4.33 -1.15 -29.73
N PRO A 17 -3.54 -2.21 -29.93
CA PRO A 17 -4.06 -3.45 -30.52
C PRO A 17 -5.09 -4.11 -29.58
N ALA A 18 -6.12 -4.74 -30.15
CA ALA A 18 -7.10 -5.51 -29.38
C ALA A 18 -6.45 -6.73 -28.72
N LEU A 19 -6.75 -6.93 -27.44
CA LEU A 19 -6.27 -8.04 -26.62
C LEU A 19 -7.40 -9.03 -26.35
N ALA A 20 -7.11 -10.32 -26.48
CA ALA A 20 -8.04 -11.39 -26.11
C ALA A 20 -7.92 -11.71 -24.62
N LEU A 21 -9.04 -12.05 -23.98
CA LEU A 21 -9.09 -12.47 -22.58
C LEU A 21 -9.07 -14.00 -22.43
N PRO A 22 -8.39 -14.56 -21.41
CA PRO A 22 -7.59 -13.83 -20.42
C PRO A 22 -6.30 -13.27 -21.03
N PHE A 23 -5.86 -12.11 -20.54
CA PHE A 23 -4.61 -11.47 -20.96
C PHE A 23 -3.66 -11.35 -19.78
N THR A 24 -2.40 -11.76 -19.98
CA THR A 24 -1.36 -11.72 -18.94
C THR A 24 -0.20 -10.84 -19.38
N TYR A 25 0.29 -10.02 -18.46
CA TYR A 25 1.46 -9.16 -18.66
C TYR A 25 2.36 -9.22 -17.42
N GLY A 26 3.64 -9.57 -17.62
CA GLY A 26 4.61 -9.70 -16.54
C GLY A 26 5.65 -8.59 -16.52
N ASP A 27 6.41 -8.52 -15.43
CA ASP A 27 7.64 -7.73 -15.31
C ASP A 27 8.67 -8.05 -16.41
N THR A 28 8.78 -9.31 -16.80
CA THR A 28 9.63 -9.80 -17.89
C THR A 28 9.11 -9.42 -19.28
N SER A 29 7.84 -9.02 -19.40
CA SER A 29 7.25 -8.59 -20.68
C SER A 29 7.66 -7.16 -21.07
N PHE A 30 8.27 -6.39 -20.16
CA PHE A 30 8.84 -5.09 -20.51
C PHE A 30 10.07 -5.27 -21.43
N PRO A 31 10.09 -4.64 -22.61
CA PRO A 31 11.24 -4.66 -23.51
C PRO A 31 12.51 -4.15 -22.81
N ALA A 32 13.64 -4.72 -23.23
CA ALA A 32 14.95 -4.20 -22.86
C ALA A 32 15.23 -2.84 -23.50
N ARG A 33 14.70 -2.61 -24.71
CA ARG A 33 14.72 -1.34 -25.44
C ARG A 33 13.33 -1.07 -26.01
N GLU A 34 12.85 0.15 -25.82
CA GLU A 34 11.57 0.57 -26.38
C GLU A 34 11.71 0.93 -27.86
N ASN A 35 10.66 0.69 -28.64
CA ASN A 35 10.60 1.12 -30.02
C ASN A 35 10.01 2.54 -30.08
N ASP A 36 10.84 3.51 -30.45
CA ASP A 36 10.44 4.92 -30.48
C ASP A 36 9.30 5.21 -31.48
N SER A 37 9.08 4.36 -32.48
CA SER A 37 7.98 4.55 -33.44
C SER A 37 6.59 4.39 -32.83
N LEU A 38 6.48 3.65 -31.71
CA LEU A 38 5.21 3.41 -31.00
C LEU A 38 5.01 4.38 -29.83
N ARG A 39 5.85 5.41 -29.71
CA ARG A 39 5.79 6.34 -28.59
C ARG A 39 4.57 7.26 -28.68
N ILE A 40 3.88 7.39 -27.55
CA ILE A 40 2.83 8.37 -27.31
C ILE A 40 3.46 9.50 -26.49
N ALA A 41 3.39 10.73 -27.01
CA ALA A 41 3.85 11.90 -26.30
C ALA A 41 2.99 12.14 -25.03
N PRO A 42 3.58 12.56 -23.89
CA PRO A 42 2.82 12.86 -22.67
C PRO A 42 1.64 13.80 -22.89
N GLU A 43 1.82 14.81 -23.73
CA GLU A 43 0.81 15.82 -24.05
C GLU A 43 -0.42 15.20 -24.70
N ILE A 44 -0.23 14.19 -25.57
CA ILE A 44 -1.33 13.45 -26.20
C ILE A 44 -1.98 12.51 -25.20
N LEU A 45 -1.20 11.79 -24.40
CA LEU A 45 -1.75 10.89 -23.38
C LEU A 45 -2.68 11.66 -22.43
N HIS A 46 -2.27 12.87 -22.04
CA HIS A 46 -2.99 13.69 -21.06
C HIS A 46 -4.23 14.39 -21.62
N GLN A 47 -4.48 14.33 -22.93
CA GLN A 47 -5.77 14.70 -23.50
C GLN A 47 -6.87 13.69 -23.12
N PHE A 48 -6.50 12.43 -22.86
CA PHE A 48 -7.45 11.33 -22.63
C PHE A 48 -7.34 10.67 -21.25
N ILE A 49 -6.21 10.84 -20.57
CA ILE A 49 -5.95 10.27 -19.24
C ILE A 49 -5.47 11.40 -18.32
N PRO A 50 -6.15 11.68 -17.19
CA PRO A 50 -5.73 12.75 -16.29
C PRO A 50 -4.27 12.60 -15.85
N ASP A 51 -3.51 13.68 -15.94
CA ASP A 51 -2.11 13.76 -15.53
C ASP A 51 -1.87 13.26 -14.10
N SER A 52 -2.82 13.53 -13.19
CA SER A 52 -2.83 13.08 -11.79
C SER A 52 -2.66 11.57 -11.62
N VAL A 53 -3.10 10.76 -12.58
CA VAL A 53 -2.89 9.30 -12.59
C VAL A 53 -1.40 9.00 -12.76
N THR A 54 -0.76 9.65 -13.72
CA THR A 54 0.66 9.46 -14.04
C THR A 54 1.58 10.13 -13.01
N LEU A 55 1.22 11.32 -12.50
CA LEU A 55 1.95 12.05 -11.48
C LEU A 55 2.06 11.29 -10.16
N LYS A 56 1.02 10.54 -9.76
CA LYS A 56 1.08 9.69 -8.54
C LYS A 56 2.15 8.59 -8.64
N VAL A 57 2.50 8.17 -9.85
CA VAL A 57 3.43 7.05 -10.08
C VAL A 57 4.83 7.55 -10.39
N PHE A 58 4.92 8.56 -11.27
CA PHE A 58 6.17 9.12 -11.78
C PHE A 58 6.63 10.39 -11.03
N GLY A 59 5.76 11.05 -10.28
CA GLY A 59 6.09 12.33 -9.63
C GLY A 59 6.25 13.47 -10.64
N ALA A 60 6.18 14.71 -10.13
CA ALA A 60 6.08 15.91 -10.96
C ALA A 60 7.34 16.24 -11.79
N ALA A 61 8.52 15.74 -11.40
CA ALA A 61 9.78 16.02 -12.08
C ALA A 61 10.18 14.96 -13.11
N SER A 62 9.34 13.95 -13.35
CA SER A 62 9.63 12.88 -14.31
C SER A 62 9.03 13.18 -15.68
N HIS A 63 9.77 12.75 -16.70
CA HIS A 63 9.36 12.81 -18.11
C HIS A 63 9.31 11.38 -18.66
N PRO A 64 8.29 10.59 -18.30
CA PRO A 64 8.14 9.23 -18.80
C PRO A 64 7.76 9.23 -20.30
N ASN A 65 8.27 8.25 -21.03
CA ASN A 65 7.78 7.89 -22.35
C ASN A 65 6.63 6.89 -22.21
N TYR A 66 5.60 7.02 -23.04
CA TYR A 66 4.45 6.13 -23.02
C TYR A 66 4.36 5.28 -24.28
N TYR A 67 3.93 4.03 -24.13
CA TYR A 67 3.80 3.06 -25.22
C TYR A 67 2.51 2.26 -25.05
N PRO A 68 1.72 2.06 -26.12
CA PRO A 68 0.53 1.24 -26.06
C PRO A 68 0.90 -0.24 -25.88
N VAL A 69 0.12 -0.96 -25.08
CA VAL A 69 0.18 -2.43 -24.97
C VAL A 69 -1.01 -3.03 -25.68
N GLY A 70 -2.20 -2.51 -25.40
CA GLY A 70 -3.41 -2.92 -26.09
C GLY A 70 -4.68 -2.51 -25.37
N THR A 71 -5.81 -2.93 -25.94
CA THR A 71 -7.15 -2.63 -25.44
C THR A 71 -7.95 -3.88 -25.15
N VAL A 72 -8.76 -3.84 -24.10
CA VAL A 72 -9.68 -4.90 -23.70
C VAL A 72 -11.10 -4.35 -23.69
N ALA A 73 -12.04 -5.02 -24.36
CA ALA A 73 -13.45 -4.67 -24.26
C ALA A 73 -14.01 -5.08 -22.89
N ALA A 74 -14.66 -4.15 -22.18
CA ALA A 74 -15.21 -4.35 -20.84
C ALA A 74 -16.75 -4.49 -20.81
N GLY A 75 -17.38 -4.58 -21.99
CA GLY A 75 -18.83 -4.75 -22.15
C GLY A 75 -19.60 -3.42 -22.15
N HIS A 76 -20.79 -3.41 -22.75
CA HIS A 76 -21.64 -2.21 -22.87
C HIS A 76 -20.94 -0.96 -23.46
N GLY A 77 -19.92 -1.18 -24.30
CA GLY A 77 -19.14 -0.12 -24.95
C GLY A 77 -17.96 0.40 -24.13
N GLU A 78 -17.78 -0.08 -22.89
CA GLU A 78 -16.63 0.26 -22.07
C GLU A 78 -15.40 -0.54 -22.49
N PHE A 79 -14.22 0.01 -22.19
CA PHE A 79 -12.96 -0.62 -22.53
C PHE A 79 -11.84 -0.21 -21.60
N TYR A 80 -10.82 -1.05 -21.53
CA TYR A 80 -9.56 -0.76 -20.85
C TYR A 80 -8.48 -0.46 -21.86
N LEU A 81 -7.61 0.50 -21.55
CA LEU A 81 -6.34 0.72 -22.24
C LEU A 81 -5.21 0.33 -21.31
N LEU A 82 -4.30 -0.50 -21.83
CA LEU A 82 -3.07 -0.89 -21.16
C LEU A 82 -1.92 -0.09 -21.77
N THR A 83 -1.29 0.76 -20.97
CA THR A 83 -0.22 1.67 -21.40
C THR A 83 1.02 1.43 -20.55
N ARG A 84 2.18 1.28 -21.19
CA ARG A 84 3.47 1.27 -20.51
C ARG A 84 3.95 2.69 -20.35
N GLY A 85 4.39 3.05 -19.15
CA GLY A 85 5.13 4.27 -18.89
C GLY A 85 6.56 3.90 -18.47
N VAL A 86 7.56 4.55 -19.05
CA VAL A 86 8.96 4.27 -18.75
C VAL A 86 9.74 5.57 -18.59
N ASP A 87 10.43 5.71 -17.46
CA ASP A 87 11.47 6.73 -17.27
C ASP A 87 12.81 6.06 -16.90
N ARG A 88 13.81 6.86 -16.51
CA ARG A 88 15.15 6.35 -16.15
C ARG A 88 15.17 5.43 -14.92
N GLU A 89 14.19 5.56 -14.03
CA GLU A 89 14.15 4.91 -12.73
C GLU A 89 13.03 3.87 -12.62
N ARG A 90 11.99 3.97 -13.46
CA ARG A 90 10.73 3.25 -13.31
C ARG A 90 10.19 2.71 -14.63
N LYS A 91 9.62 1.51 -14.55
CA LYS A 91 8.74 0.94 -15.58
C LYS A 91 7.37 0.69 -14.96
N VAL A 92 6.31 1.09 -15.64
CA VAL A 92 4.95 1.03 -15.13
C VAL A 92 4.03 0.44 -16.18
N LEU A 93 3.15 -0.48 -15.78
CA LEU A 93 1.97 -0.86 -16.56
C LEU A 93 0.78 -0.13 -15.94
N LEU A 94 0.17 0.77 -16.71
CA LEU A 94 -1.03 1.49 -16.33
C LEU A 94 -2.23 0.88 -17.06
N ILE A 95 -3.27 0.54 -16.30
CA ILE A 95 -4.58 0.14 -16.83
C ILE A 95 -5.53 1.30 -16.60
N THR A 96 -6.16 1.82 -17.65
CA THR A 96 -7.18 2.86 -17.54
C THR A 96 -8.51 2.36 -18.08
N ALA A 97 -9.60 2.66 -17.38
CA ALA A 97 -10.96 2.34 -17.80
C ALA A 97 -11.64 3.57 -18.41
N HIS A 98 -12.38 3.34 -19.49
CA HIS A 98 -13.11 4.36 -20.23
C HIS A 98 -14.55 3.92 -20.47
N ASP A 99 -15.47 4.88 -20.48
CA ASP A 99 -16.89 4.62 -20.72
C ASP A 99 -17.21 4.46 -22.22
N SER A 100 -18.48 4.19 -22.54
CA SER A 100 -18.94 4.07 -23.92
C SER A 100 -18.90 5.37 -24.72
N LYS A 101 -18.72 6.52 -24.05
CA LYS A 101 -18.45 7.83 -24.64
C LYS A 101 -16.95 8.14 -24.69
N LYS A 102 -16.11 7.12 -24.45
CA LYS A 102 -14.66 7.17 -24.44
C LYS A 102 -14.08 8.17 -23.43
N GLN A 103 -14.82 8.43 -22.35
CA GLN A 103 -14.38 9.28 -21.26
C GLN A 103 -13.67 8.45 -20.18
N PHE A 104 -12.59 9.00 -19.65
CA PHE A 104 -11.85 8.38 -18.56
C PHE A 104 -12.72 8.18 -17.31
N ILE A 105 -12.68 6.97 -16.75
CA ILE A 105 -13.35 6.59 -15.49
C ILE A 105 -12.33 6.50 -14.36
N ALA A 106 -11.32 5.64 -14.52
CA ALA A 106 -10.39 5.26 -13.46
C ALA A 106 -9.05 4.78 -14.02
N GLY A 107 -7.99 4.83 -13.20
CA GLY A 107 -6.66 4.34 -13.53
C GLY A 107 -6.06 3.50 -12.41
N LEU A 108 -5.39 2.41 -12.79
CA LEU A 108 -4.69 1.48 -11.90
C LEU A 108 -3.25 1.28 -12.40
N PRO A 109 -2.22 1.73 -11.65
CA PRO A 109 -0.84 1.37 -11.93
C PRO A 109 -0.58 -0.09 -11.50
N ALA A 110 -0.98 -1.03 -12.36
CA ALA A 110 -1.01 -2.45 -12.06
C ALA A 110 0.39 -3.05 -11.82
N ILE A 111 1.40 -2.59 -12.56
CA ILE A 111 2.81 -2.92 -12.32
C ILE A 111 3.60 -1.63 -12.11
N LYS A 112 4.48 -1.62 -11.11
CA LYS A 112 5.46 -0.56 -10.87
C LYS A 112 6.79 -1.20 -10.51
N LEU A 113 7.72 -1.19 -11.45
CA LEU A 113 9.10 -1.62 -11.25
C LEU A 113 9.99 -0.40 -11.04
N THR A 114 10.94 -0.53 -10.13
CA THR A 114 12.04 0.39 -9.91
C THR A 114 13.35 -0.39 -10.04
N ARG A 115 14.50 0.29 -10.06
CA ARG A 115 15.81 -0.38 -10.07
C ARG A 115 16.03 -1.37 -8.92
N ASN A 116 15.32 -1.20 -7.81
CA ASN A 116 15.47 -2.02 -6.61
C ASN A 116 14.32 -3.02 -6.42
N THR A 117 13.41 -3.15 -7.41
CA THR A 117 12.32 -4.12 -7.30
C THR A 117 12.89 -5.54 -7.34
N ASN A 118 12.73 -6.26 -6.23
CA ASN A 118 13.22 -7.63 -6.02
C ASN A 118 12.09 -8.66 -5.95
N VAL A 119 10.93 -8.29 -6.48
CA VAL A 119 9.71 -9.08 -6.52
C VAL A 119 9.33 -9.26 -7.99
N SER A 120 8.98 -10.49 -8.37
CA SER A 120 8.38 -10.80 -9.66
C SER A 120 6.90 -10.47 -9.64
N ILE A 121 6.43 -9.77 -10.67
CA ILE A 121 5.06 -9.27 -10.75
C ILE A 121 4.42 -9.75 -12.04
N THR A 122 3.25 -10.38 -11.94
CA THR A 122 2.41 -10.76 -13.08
C THR A 122 1.02 -10.18 -12.89
N VAL A 123 0.48 -9.56 -13.94
CA VAL A 123 -0.89 -9.05 -13.96
C VAL A 123 -1.71 -9.80 -15.00
N THR A 124 -2.85 -10.35 -14.60
CA THR A 124 -3.78 -11.06 -15.47
C THR A 124 -5.16 -10.43 -15.42
N ILE A 125 -5.67 -10.03 -16.58
CA ILE A 125 -7.08 -9.66 -16.74
C ILE A 125 -7.83 -10.92 -17.14
N ASP A 126 -8.75 -11.40 -16.29
CA ASP A 126 -9.51 -12.62 -16.56
C ASP A 126 -10.73 -12.37 -17.46
N GLN A 127 -11.45 -13.43 -17.83
CA GLN A 127 -12.66 -13.34 -18.67
C GLN A 127 -13.81 -12.56 -18.01
N ARG A 128 -13.78 -12.38 -16.69
CA ARG A 128 -14.74 -11.60 -15.92
C ARG A 128 -14.25 -10.17 -15.66
N LEU A 129 -13.13 -9.78 -16.28
CA LEU A 129 -12.49 -8.49 -16.16
C LEU A 129 -11.91 -8.20 -14.76
N ASN A 130 -11.71 -9.24 -13.94
CA ASN A 130 -10.93 -9.09 -12.72
C ASN A 130 -9.46 -8.90 -13.09
N ILE A 131 -8.82 -7.93 -12.46
CA ILE A 131 -7.39 -7.67 -12.62
C ILE A 131 -6.68 -8.35 -11.46
N ASN A 132 -6.14 -9.52 -11.71
CA ASN A 132 -5.35 -10.31 -10.79
C ASN A 132 -3.91 -9.83 -10.85
N LYS A 133 -3.28 -9.61 -9.71
CA LYS A 133 -1.89 -9.21 -9.59
C LYS A 133 -1.18 -10.18 -8.67
N ASP A 134 -0.41 -11.06 -9.29
CA ASP A 134 0.40 -12.05 -8.61
C ASP A 134 1.80 -11.48 -8.36
N LEU A 135 2.28 -11.70 -7.15
CA LEU A 135 3.57 -11.26 -6.69
C LEU A 135 4.33 -12.50 -6.18
N SER A 136 5.59 -12.65 -6.55
CA SER A 136 6.45 -13.67 -5.95
C SER A 136 7.83 -13.11 -5.62
N GLN A 137 8.40 -13.56 -4.52
CA GLN A 137 9.74 -13.18 -4.10
C GLN A 137 10.46 -14.39 -3.54
N LYS A 138 11.71 -14.58 -4.00
CA LYS A 138 12.60 -15.56 -3.42
C LYS A 138 13.45 -14.92 -2.32
N LEU A 139 13.32 -15.42 -1.10
CA LEU A 139 14.10 -15.00 0.05
C LEU A 139 15.54 -15.55 -0.01
N PRO A 140 16.51 -14.95 0.71
CA PRO A 140 17.91 -15.41 0.71
C PRO A 140 18.11 -16.86 1.15
N ASN A 141 17.19 -17.40 1.96
CA ASN A 141 17.18 -18.79 2.42
C ASN A 141 16.54 -19.76 1.40
N GLY A 142 16.17 -19.27 0.21
CA GLY A 142 15.58 -20.08 -0.86
C GLY A 142 14.07 -20.29 -0.76
N ILE A 143 13.42 -19.81 0.30
CA ILE A 143 11.97 -19.84 0.45
C ILE A 143 11.33 -18.87 -0.54
N GLU A 144 10.28 -19.30 -1.22
CA GLU A 144 9.46 -18.45 -2.07
C GLU A 144 8.22 -18.00 -1.31
N ILE A 145 8.00 -16.69 -1.29
CA ILE A 145 6.78 -16.07 -0.76
C ILE A 145 5.97 -15.53 -1.93
N SER A 146 4.65 -15.63 -1.85
CA SER A 146 3.73 -15.15 -2.87
C SER A 146 2.70 -14.21 -2.27
N GLY A 147 2.20 -13.28 -3.07
CA GLY A 147 1.05 -12.44 -2.78
C GLY A 147 0.13 -12.36 -3.99
N HIS A 148 -1.13 -12.03 -3.76
CA HIS A 148 -2.17 -12.01 -4.76
C HIS A 148 -3.21 -10.91 -4.46
N ASP A 149 -3.30 -9.91 -5.33
CA ASP A 149 -4.35 -8.89 -5.24
C ASP A 149 -5.35 -9.05 -6.39
N VAL A 150 -6.65 -8.83 -6.12
CA VAL A 150 -7.68 -8.78 -7.15
C VAL A 150 -8.38 -7.43 -7.13
N PHE A 151 -8.38 -6.76 -8.28
CA PHE A 151 -9.06 -5.49 -8.48
C PHE A 151 -10.22 -5.62 -9.47
N VAL A 152 -11.28 -4.86 -9.21
CA VAL A 152 -12.43 -4.70 -10.13
C VAL A 152 -12.76 -3.23 -10.32
N LEU A 153 -13.29 -2.87 -11.49
CA LEU A 153 -13.75 -1.52 -11.73
C LEU A 153 -15.03 -1.23 -10.91
N ASN A 154 -14.97 -0.26 -10.00
CA ASN A 154 -16.14 0.33 -9.38
C ASN A 154 -16.47 1.66 -10.08
N LYS A 155 -17.39 1.59 -11.04
CA LYS A 155 -17.79 2.74 -11.87
C LYS A 155 -18.39 3.87 -11.05
N ALA A 156 -19.22 3.54 -10.07
CA ALA A 156 -19.88 4.54 -9.22
C ALA A 156 -18.84 5.32 -8.39
N ALA A 157 -17.83 4.62 -7.87
CA ALA A 157 -16.73 5.24 -7.11
C ALA A 157 -15.61 5.80 -8.00
N LYS A 158 -15.69 5.62 -9.33
CA LYS A 158 -14.66 6.01 -10.32
C LYS A 158 -13.25 5.54 -9.93
N ASN A 159 -13.14 4.28 -9.48
CA ASN A 159 -11.87 3.68 -9.09
C ASN A 159 -11.80 2.18 -9.45
N PHE A 160 -10.60 1.63 -9.38
CA PHE A 160 -10.42 0.18 -9.27
C PHE A 160 -10.40 -0.18 -7.79
N SER A 161 -11.39 -0.95 -7.35
CA SER A 161 -11.53 -1.39 -5.96
C SER A 161 -10.78 -2.71 -5.75
N LEU A 162 -9.95 -2.77 -4.71
CA LEU A 162 -9.34 -4.00 -4.22
C LEU A 162 -10.42 -4.84 -3.53
N ILE A 163 -10.70 -6.04 -4.05
CA ILE A 163 -11.73 -6.94 -3.52
C ILE A 163 -11.16 -8.18 -2.85
N MET A 164 -9.90 -8.49 -3.12
CA MET A 164 -9.14 -9.56 -2.47
C MET A 164 -7.68 -9.15 -2.39
N THR A 165 -7.05 -9.46 -1.26
CA THR A 165 -5.61 -9.29 -1.07
C THR A 165 -5.10 -10.44 -0.22
N ASP A 166 -4.08 -11.10 -0.73
CA ASP A 166 -3.20 -12.01 -0.02
C ASP A 166 -1.81 -11.39 -0.10
N SER A 167 -1.27 -10.97 1.02
CA SER A 167 -0.01 -10.21 1.00
C SER A 167 1.16 -11.15 0.70
N LEU A 168 2.19 -10.65 0.00
CA LEU A 168 3.49 -11.34 -0.13
C LEU A 168 3.93 -11.77 1.27
N GLY A 169 3.87 -13.08 1.55
CA GLY A 169 4.05 -13.62 2.89
C GLY A 169 5.15 -12.91 3.67
N ASP A 170 4.79 -12.29 4.79
CA ASP A 170 5.52 -11.32 5.63
C ASP A 170 7.05 -11.23 5.44
N GLY A 171 7.47 -10.69 4.29
CA GLY A 171 8.86 -10.43 3.95
C GLY A 171 9.26 -9.03 4.39
N PHE A 172 9.54 -8.85 5.69
CA PHE A 172 10.08 -7.64 6.31
C PHE A 172 9.56 -6.30 5.74
N THR A 173 8.30 -5.99 6.01
CA THR A 173 7.90 -4.58 6.16
C THR A 173 8.53 -4.05 7.44
N GLU A 174 9.33 -3.00 7.33
CA GLU A 174 9.75 -2.25 8.52
C GLU A 174 8.47 -1.77 9.22
N LEU A 175 8.30 -2.11 10.49
CA LEU A 175 7.12 -1.74 11.27
C LEU A 175 7.02 -0.20 11.38
N ILE A 176 6.08 0.40 10.63
CA ILE A 176 5.82 1.83 10.66
C ILE A 176 4.82 2.14 11.77
N ASN A 177 5.23 2.95 12.73
CA ASN A 177 4.35 3.46 13.77
C ASN A 177 3.55 4.69 13.26
N PRO A 178 2.23 4.58 13.04
CA PRO A 178 1.43 5.66 12.44
C PRO A 178 1.25 6.86 13.36
N ILE A 179 1.55 6.73 14.66
CA ILE A 179 1.46 7.81 15.64
C ILE A 179 2.83 8.38 16.02
N ASP A 180 3.91 7.97 15.35
CA ASP A 180 5.26 8.31 15.79
C ASP A 180 5.54 9.82 15.83
N THR A 181 4.92 10.56 14.91
CA THR A 181 5.05 12.02 14.76
C THR A 181 4.28 12.82 15.83
N LEU A 182 3.42 12.17 16.61
CA LEU A 182 2.65 12.83 17.67
C LEU A 182 3.53 13.15 18.90
N ALA A 183 3.09 14.12 19.67
CA ALA A 183 3.81 14.57 20.86
C ALA A 183 3.92 13.48 21.94
N ARG A 184 5.01 13.54 22.71
CA ARG A 184 5.36 12.61 23.79
C ARG A 184 5.56 13.34 25.12
N ARG A 185 4.60 14.16 25.54
CA ARG A 185 4.71 15.01 26.74
C ARG A 185 4.19 14.31 27.99
N GLN A 186 3.21 13.42 27.84
CA GLN A 186 2.65 12.68 28.98
C GLN A 186 3.65 11.64 29.51
N LYS A 187 3.57 11.34 30.82
CA LYS A 187 4.50 10.45 31.54
C LYS A 187 4.72 9.09 30.85
N TYR A 188 3.64 8.48 30.36
CA TYR A 188 3.65 7.15 29.74
C TYR A 188 3.75 7.19 28.21
N ALA A 189 3.98 8.36 27.61
CA ALA A 189 4.23 8.43 26.18
C ALA A 189 5.57 7.77 25.85
N GLY A 190 5.60 6.96 24.80
CA GLY A 190 6.77 6.19 24.43
C GLY A 190 6.43 4.93 23.65
N ASP A 191 7.48 4.18 23.33
CA ASP A 191 7.37 2.92 22.61
C ASP A 191 7.80 1.80 23.55
N TYR A 192 7.05 0.71 23.53
CA TYR A 192 7.21 -0.47 24.36
C TYR A 192 7.20 -1.71 23.48
N GLY A 193 7.76 -2.80 23.98
CA GLY A 193 7.78 -4.10 23.31
C GLY A 193 9.17 -4.58 22.93
N ASP A 194 9.24 -5.86 22.60
CA ASP A 194 10.45 -6.62 22.34
C ASP A 194 10.72 -6.79 20.83
N GLY A 195 12.00 -6.76 20.44
CA GLY A 195 12.37 -6.92 19.03
C GLY A 195 11.87 -5.80 18.12
N LYS A 196 11.93 -6.04 16.80
CA LYS A 196 11.59 -5.04 15.77
C LYS A 196 10.10 -5.07 15.38
N MET A 197 9.45 -6.22 15.52
CA MET A 197 8.08 -6.48 15.05
C MET A 197 7.04 -6.55 16.18
N ASN A 198 7.38 -6.26 17.44
CA ASN A 198 6.38 -6.09 18.51
C ASN A 198 6.46 -4.69 19.09
N LEU A 199 5.49 -3.85 18.75
CA LEU A 199 5.41 -2.47 19.20
C LEU A 199 4.09 -2.22 19.91
N VAL A 200 4.19 -1.66 21.11
CA VAL A 200 3.08 -0.99 21.80
C VAL A 200 3.50 0.46 21.98
N SER A 201 2.87 1.36 21.24
CA SER A 201 3.23 2.78 21.21
C SER A 201 2.13 3.63 21.84
N PHE A 202 2.54 4.62 22.63
CA PHE A 202 1.67 5.59 23.26
C PHE A 202 2.12 7.02 22.96
N ARG A 203 1.16 7.89 22.68
CA ARG A 203 1.35 9.32 22.38
C ARG A 203 0.29 10.16 23.06
N ASP A 204 0.52 11.46 23.10
CA ASP A 204 -0.42 12.40 23.68
C ASP A 204 -1.77 12.34 22.94
N GLY A 205 -2.86 12.21 23.70
CA GLY A 205 -4.21 12.25 23.15
C GLY A 205 -4.63 13.67 22.76
N GLN A 206 -5.68 13.77 21.93
CA GLN A 206 -6.25 15.07 21.53
C GLN A 206 -7.02 15.76 22.67
N ARG A 207 -7.41 15.01 23.71
CA ARG A 207 -8.20 15.49 24.85
C ARG A 207 -7.46 15.19 26.16
N GLU A 208 -7.64 16.06 27.15
CA GLU A 208 -7.08 15.86 28.49
C GLU A 208 -7.55 14.53 29.10
N GLY A 209 -6.66 13.87 29.85
CA GLY A 209 -6.92 12.58 30.48
C GLY A 209 -6.93 11.38 29.53
N ARG A 210 -6.58 11.57 28.25
CA ARG A 210 -6.50 10.49 27.24
C ARG A 210 -5.10 10.39 26.63
N MET A 211 -4.75 9.17 26.24
CA MET A 211 -3.59 8.89 25.40
C MET A 211 -4.02 8.15 24.15
N ARG A 212 -3.30 8.35 23.06
CA ARG A 212 -3.48 7.57 21.84
C ARG A 212 -2.50 6.43 21.83
N PHE A 213 -2.93 5.26 21.39
CA PHE A 213 -2.07 4.09 21.26
C PHE A 213 -2.12 3.46 19.88
N PHE A 214 -1.05 2.71 19.58
CA PHE A 214 -0.93 1.81 18.44
C PHE A 214 -0.19 0.56 18.91
N ILE A 215 -0.76 -0.61 18.63
CA ILE A 215 -0.16 -1.92 18.89
C ILE A 215 0.02 -2.62 17.56
N HIS A 216 1.17 -3.25 17.38
CA HIS A 216 1.43 -4.25 16.37
C HIS A 216 2.21 -5.39 17.04
N LEU A 217 1.73 -6.62 16.93
CA LEU A 217 2.38 -7.79 17.51
C LEU A 217 2.48 -8.91 16.48
N GLU A 218 3.63 -9.57 16.45
CA GLU A 218 3.88 -10.85 15.81
C GLU A 218 4.27 -11.89 16.89
N LYS A 219 3.32 -12.76 17.23
CA LYS A 219 3.52 -13.87 18.19
C LYS A 219 3.45 -15.22 17.48
N ASN A 220 3.97 -16.26 18.14
CA ASN A 220 3.89 -17.66 17.70
C ASN A 220 4.36 -17.88 16.25
N ASN A 221 5.59 -17.48 15.91
CA ASN A 221 6.13 -17.61 14.55
C ASN A 221 5.20 -17.04 13.44
N LYS A 222 4.54 -15.90 13.72
CA LYS A 222 3.58 -15.22 12.82
C LYS A 222 2.21 -15.90 12.68
N GLU A 223 1.87 -16.87 13.53
CA GLU A 223 0.50 -17.38 13.61
C GLU A 223 -0.46 -16.35 14.25
N CYS A 224 0.07 -15.42 15.04
CA CYS A 224 -0.69 -14.38 15.70
C CYS A 224 -0.12 -13.01 15.31
N VAL A 225 -0.67 -12.42 14.25
CA VAL A 225 -0.26 -11.11 13.72
C VAL A 225 -1.44 -10.16 13.71
N GLY A 226 -1.25 -8.97 14.25
CA GLY A 226 -2.24 -7.94 14.03
C GLY A 226 -1.99 -6.64 14.76
N GLU A 227 -2.91 -5.70 14.49
CA GLU A 227 -2.78 -4.32 14.88
C GLU A 227 -4.04 -3.82 15.59
N LEU A 228 -3.83 -2.96 16.59
CA LEU A 228 -4.93 -2.27 17.27
C LEU A 228 -4.52 -0.84 17.57
N LYS A 229 -5.41 0.11 17.29
CA LYS A 229 -5.19 1.53 17.58
C LYS A 229 -6.44 2.16 18.15
N GLY A 230 -6.25 3.15 19.00
CA GLY A 230 -7.37 3.85 19.61
C GLY A 230 -6.90 4.88 20.62
N ASP A 231 -7.85 5.38 21.39
CA ASP A 231 -7.58 6.23 22.54
C ASP A 231 -7.89 5.43 23.82
N VAL A 232 -7.01 5.56 24.83
CA VAL A 232 -7.20 4.98 26.16
C VAL A 232 -7.59 6.08 27.15
N ILE A 233 -8.35 5.68 28.17
CA ILE A 233 -8.77 6.55 29.27
C ILE A 233 -8.18 5.99 30.56
N PHE A 234 -7.51 6.85 31.34
CA PHE A 234 -6.97 6.46 32.64
C PHE A 234 -8.10 6.31 33.66
N SER A 235 -8.19 5.12 34.27
CA SER A 235 -9.05 4.84 35.42
C SER A 235 -8.31 5.05 36.75
N SER A 236 -6.98 5.00 36.72
CA SER A 236 -6.09 5.34 37.85
C SER A 236 -4.78 5.95 37.31
N PRO A 237 -3.86 6.44 38.17
CA PRO A 237 -2.59 6.99 37.71
C PRO A 237 -1.70 6.04 36.89
N THR A 238 -1.91 4.72 36.98
CA THR A 238 -1.11 3.70 36.27
C THR A 238 -1.95 2.77 35.40
N VAL A 239 -3.27 2.90 35.42
CA VAL A 239 -4.18 1.98 34.69
C VAL A 239 -4.99 2.78 33.69
N ALA A 240 -4.96 2.34 32.43
CA ALA A 240 -5.77 2.88 31.36
C ALA A 240 -6.52 1.77 30.62
N GLU A 241 -7.69 2.09 30.08
CA GLU A 241 -8.53 1.12 29.36
C GLU A 241 -8.88 1.65 27.96
N TYR A 242 -8.80 0.77 26.98
CA TYR A 242 -9.42 0.94 25.66
C TYR A 242 -10.76 0.20 25.65
N ARG A 243 -11.80 0.95 25.28
CA ARG A 243 -13.14 0.43 25.03
C ARG A 243 -13.78 1.23 23.91
N GLN A 244 -14.32 0.55 22.90
CA GLN A 244 -15.04 1.18 21.81
C GLN A 244 -16.48 0.67 21.77
N GLY A 245 -17.45 1.59 21.69
CA GLY A 245 -18.86 1.21 21.65
C GLY A 245 -19.17 0.30 20.46
N GLY A 246 -19.76 -0.86 20.72
CA GLY A 246 -20.07 -1.88 19.71
C GLY A 246 -18.91 -2.83 19.38
N ASP A 247 -17.73 -2.64 19.99
CA ASP A 247 -16.60 -3.58 19.90
C ASP A 247 -16.49 -4.39 21.20
N PRO A 248 -16.57 -5.73 21.16
CA PRO A 248 -16.41 -6.56 22.35
C PRO A 248 -14.96 -6.61 22.87
N CYS A 249 -13.98 -6.06 22.14
CA CYS A 249 -12.60 -6.01 22.61
C CYS A 249 -12.41 -4.93 23.68
N VAL A 250 -11.97 -5.33 24.87
CA VAL A 250 -11.58 -4.44 25.96
C VAL A 250 -10.18 -4.76 26.40
N LEU A 251 -9.29 -3.77 26.27
CA LEU A 251 -7.88 -3.92 26.58
C LEU A 251 -7.48 -2.97 27.70
N ARG A 252 -6.94 -3.53 28.77
CA ARG A 252 -6.41 -2.80 29.90
C ARG A 252 -4.90 -2.72 29.80
N PHE A 253 -4.37 -1.54 30.12
CA PHE A 253 -2.97 -1.21 30.14
C PHE A 253 -2.56 -0.85 31.57
N ILE A 254 -1.58 -1.57 32.10
CA ILE A 254 -1.05 -1.34 33.44
C ILE A 254 0.39 -0.89 33.28
N PHE A 255 0.63 0.39 33.56
CA PHE A 255 1.94 1.00 33.40
C PHE A 255 2.77 0.87 34.67
N ASP A 256 3.98 0.35 34.51
CA ASP A 256 5.04 0.43 35.51
C ASP A 256 6.14 1.44 35.07
N LYS A 257 7.21 1.56 35.85
CA LYS A 257 8.34 2.45 35.60
C LYS A 257 8.98 2.23 34.23
N ASN A 258 9.14 0.96 33.84
CA ASN A 258 9.88 0.56 32.64
C ASN A 258 9.13 -0.42 31.72
N SER A 259 7.85 -0.67 31.95
CA SER A 259 7.06 -1.58 31.12
C SER A 259 5.59 -1.17 31.09
N VAL A 260 4.85 -1.79 30.18
CA VAL A 260 3.38 -1.77 30.16
C VAL A 260 2.91 -3.21 30.03
N SER A 261 2.01 -3.62 30.92
CA SER A 261 1.33 -4.90 30.83
C SER A 261 -0.02 -4.72 30.14
N LEU A 262 -0.34 -5.60 29.20
CA LEU A 262 -1.62 -5.65 28.52
C LEU A 262 -2.43 -6.80 29.12
N GLU A 263 -3.69 -6.50 29.45
CA GLU A 263 -4.67 -7.47 29.93
C GLU A 263 -5.94 -7.36 29.09
N GLU A 264 -6.33 -8.45 28.42
CA GLU A 264 -7.62 -8.58 27.76
C GLU A 264 -8.69 -8.81 28.82
N VAL A 265 -9.49 -7.78 29.10
CA VAL A 265 -10.62 -7.86 30.03
C VAL A 265 -11.80 -8.55 29.33
N GLU A 266 -11.96 -8.29 28.04
CA GLU A 266 -12.88 -8.97 27.13
C GLU A 266 -12.09 -9.37 25.88
N GLY A 267 -12.40 -10.53 25.28
CA GLY A 267 -11.54 -11.19 24.29
C GLY A 267 -11.24 -10.34 23.04
N CYS A 268 -9.97 -10.06 22.80
CA CYS A 268 -9.48 -9.25 21.67
C CYS A 268 -8.76 -10.07 20.58
N GLY A 269 -8.66 -11.40 20.73
CA GLY A 269 -7.82 -12.26 19.89
C GLY A 269 -8.07 -12.17 18.38
N SER A 270 -9.30 -11.88 17.93
CA SER A 270 -9.61 -11.69 16.51
C SER A 270 -8.81 -10.55 15.86
N ARG A 271 -8.32 -9.57 16.63
CA ARG A 271 -7.47 -8.48 16.15
C ARG A 271 -6.03 -8.93 15.85
N LEU A 272 -5.63 -10.13 16.28
CA LEU A 272 -4.34 -10.77 16.02
C LEU A 272 -4.45 -11.92 15.00
N GLY A 273 -5.53 -11.95 14.20
CA GLY A 273 -5.70 -12.90 13.10
C GLY A 273 -6.38 -14.22 13.47
N ALA A 274 -6.46 -14.59 14.76
CA ALA A 274 -7.13 -15.81 15.18
C ALA A 274 -7.62 -15.78 16.64
N LEU A 275 -8.69 -16.53 16.97
CA LEU A 275 -9.34 -16.49 18.29
C LEU A 275 -8.45 -17.00 19.44
N GLN A 276 -7.47 -17.85 19.15
CA GLN A 276 -6.50 -18.35 20.13
C GLN A 276 -5.38 -17.36 20.47
N CYS A 277 -5.28 -16.25 19.73
CA CYS A 277 -4.26 -15.23 19.95
C CYS A 277 -4.65 -14.29 21.08
N SER A 278 -3.65 -13.71 21.76
CA SER A 278 -3.89 -12.81 22.89
C SER A 278 -2.89 -11.67 22.94
N PHE A 279 -3.38 -10.47 23.28
CA PHE A 279 -2.56 -9.31 23.62
C PHE A 279 -1.90 -9.43 24.99
N ASN A 280 -2.32 -10.38 25.83
CA ASN A 280 -1.77 -10.54 27.18
C ASN A 280 -0.24 -10.66 27.15
N GLY A 281 0.41 -9.91 28.03
CA GLY A 281 1.86 -9.90 28.15
C GLY A 281 2.40 -8.62 28.79
N GLU A 282 3.69 -8.62 29.08
CA GLU A 282 4.44 -7.48 29.58
C GLU A 282 5.42 -6.98 28.52
N TYR A 283 5.38 -5.68 28.25
CA TYR A 283 6.13 -5.06 27.16
C TYR A 283 7.11 -4.01 27.73
N PRO A 284 8.43 -4.25 27.66
CA PRO A 284 9.42 -3.35 28.22
C PRO A 284 9.49 -2.05 27.40
N ARG A 285 9.77 -0.94 28.06
CA ARG A 285 9.94 0.37 27.44
C ARG A 285 11.22 0.37 26.60
N ARG A 286 11.10 0.79 25.34
CA ARG A 286 12.23 0.95 24.44
C ARG A 286 13.05 2.17 24.83
N ALA A 287 14.36 2.07 24.65
CA ALA A 287 15.23 3.23 24.73
C ALA A 287 14.80 4.28 23.69
N PRO A 288 14.82 5.58 24.03
CA PRO A 288 14.53 6.61 23.04
C PRO A 288 15.50 6.45 21.87
N SER A 289 14.96 6.31 20.66
CA SER A 289 15.74 6.30 19.42
C SER A 289 16.59 7.57 19.39
N GLY A 290 17.89 7.42 19.60
CA GLY A 290 18.81 8.55 19.74
C GLY A 290 18.74 9.45 18.51
N ASN A 291 18.82 10.76 18.75
CA ASN A 291 19.06 11.77 17.73
C ASN A 291 20.03 11.25 16.67
N MET A 292 19.55 11.09 15.44
CA MET A 292 20.43 11.05 14.27
C MET A 292 21.10 12.43 14.25
N LYS A 293 22.34 12.52 14.77
CA LYS A 293 23.14 13.74 14.73
C LYS A 293 23.20 14.18 13.27
N ARG A 294 22.55 15.31 12.95
CA ARG A 294 22.71 15.98 11.66
C ARG A 294 24.22 16.17 11.42
N PRO A 295 24.75 15.88 10.22
CA PRO A 295 26.12 16.23 9.91
C PRO A 295 26.26 17.74 10.03
N ILE A 296 27.17 18.18 10.88
CA ILE A 296 27.58 19.58 10.98
C ILE A 296 28.17 19.93 9.61
N LYS A 297 27.48 20.79 8.86
CA LYS A 297 28.10 21.50 7.72
C LYS A 297 29.22 22.36 8.29
N ASN A 298 30.46 21.91 8.14
CA ASN A 298 31.60 22.79 8.36
C ASN A 298 31.58 23.87 7.28
N LYS A 299 31.31 25.11 7.72
CA LYS A 299 31.74 26.31 7.02
C LYS A 299 33.25 26.45 7.25
N LYS A 300 34.03 26.38 6.18
CA LYS A 300 35.13 27.30 5.87
C LYS A 300 35.56 27.05 4.42
#